data_AF-A0A3M4JUJ1-F1
#
_entry.id   AF-A0A3M4JUJ1-F1
#
_cell.length_a   1.000
_cell.length_b   1.000
_cell.length_c   1.000
_cell.angle_alpha   90.00
_cell.angle_beta   90.00
_cell.angle_gamma   90.00
#
_symmetry.space_group_name_H-M   'P 1'
#
loop_
_entity.id
_entity.type
_entity.pdbx_description
1 polymer ?
#
loop_
_entity_poly.entity_id
_entity_poly.type
_entity_poly.pdbx_seq_one_letter_code
_entity_poly.pdbx_strand_id
1 'polypeptide(L)'
;MAGHQSAARCGAKCMSELVMANAGERRLTALEFQELASVPAAVEWFANIRNPRTRRAYQADLRDFCSFVGLAGAEEFRVVNRAHVLAWRAQLELRALSGATIRRKLAALASLFDYLLDNNA
;
A
#
# COMPACT_ATOMS: atom_id res chain seq x y z
N MET A 1 39.88 18.26 -5.69
CA MET A 1 38.65 17.75 -5.03
C MET A 1 37.51 18.74 -5.29
N ALA A 2 36.92 18.77 -6.49
CA ALA A 2 35.84 19.72 -6.83
C ALA A 2 34.92 19.24 -7.98
N GLY A 3 34.77 17.92 -8.17
CA GLY A 3 34.07 17.36 -9.35
C GLY A 3 32.67 16.81 -9.13
N HIS A 4 32.25 16.52 -7.89
CA HIS A 4 31.00 15.79 -7.62
C HIS A 4 29.78 16.70 -7.33
N GLN A 5 29.98 17.99 -7.06
CA GLN A 5 28.90 18.92 -6.70
C GLN A 5 28.15 19.51 -7.91
N SER A 6 28.79 19.52 -9.10
CA SER A 6 28.25 20.16 -10.31
C SER A 6 27.13 19.34 -10.98
N ALA A 7 27.28 18.01 -11.04
CA ALA A 7 26.29 17.13 -11.68
C ALA A 7 24.96 17.05 -10.92
N ALA A 8 24.99 17.01 -9.59
CA ALA A 8 23.79 16.99 -8.75
C ALA A 8 22.99 18.32 -8.84
N ARG A 9 23.69 19.46 -8.93
CA ARG A 9 23.06 20.78 -9.17
C ARG A 9 22.45 20.90 -10.57
N CYS A 10 23.08 20.30 -11.59
CA CYS A 10 22.55 20.25 -12.95
C CYS A 10 21.23 19.44 -13.02
N GLY A 11 21.19 18.28 -12.37
CA GLY A 11 20.00 17.43 -12.31
C GLY A 11 18.82 18.09 -11.59
N ALA A 12 19.07 18.76 -10.45
CA ALA A 12 18.02 19.49 -9.73
C ALA A 12 17.46 20.66 -10.56
N LYS A 13 18.33 21.39 -11.27
CA LYS A 13 17.94 22.52 -12.13
C LYS A 13 17.07 22.08 -13.30
N CYS A 14 17.41 20.95 -13.94
CA CYS A 14 16.64 20.33 -15.02
C CYS A 14 15.24 19.87 -14.56
N MET A 15 15.14 19.27 -13.37
CA MET A 15 13.84 18.87 -12.80
C MET A 15 12.96 20.08 -12.50
N SER A 16 13.51 21.16 -11.93
CA SER A 16 12.77 22.40 -11.71
C SER A 16 12.33 23.09 -13.01
N GLU A 17 13.13 23.03 -14.08
CA GLU A 17 12.73 23.55 -15.41
C GLU A 17 11.60 22.73 -16.05
N LEU A 18 11.60 21.40 -15.88
CA LEU A 18 10.51 20.49 -16.30
C LEU A 18 9.18 20.78 -15.56
N VAL A 19 9.23 21.06 -14.26
CA VAL A 19 8.05 21.35 -13.43
C VAL A 19 7.43 22.71 -13.80
N MET A 20 8.25 23.73 -14.07
CA MET A 20 7.78 25.09 -14.35
C MET A 20 7.22 25.28 -15.77
N ALA A 21 7.65 24.47 -16.74
CA ALA A 21 7.13 24.52 -18.11
C ALA A 21 5.63 24.18 -18.23
N ASN A 22 5.04 23.52 -17.23
CA ASN A 22 3.62 23.14 -17.17
C ASN A 22 2.81 23.94 -16.13
N ALA A 23 3.35 25.02 -15.56
CA ALA A 23 2.73 25.77 -14.46
C ALA A 23 1.43 26.51 -14.81
N GLY A 24 1.06 26.58 -16.09
CA GLY A 24 -0.09 27.33 -16.59
C GLY A 24 -1.46 26.72 -16.28
N GLU A 25 -1.55 25.40 -16.03
CA GLU A 25 -2.83 24.71 -15.78
C GLU A 25 -2.67 23.70 -14.64
N ARG A 26 -2.93 24.14 -13.41
CA ARG A 26 -3.21 23.20 -12.31
C ARG A 26 -4.46 22.40 -12.67
N ARG A 27 -4.28 21.17 -13.14
CA ARG A 27 -5.38 20.26 -13.52
C ARG A 27 -6.24 19.82 -12.34
N LEU A 28 -5.65 19.83 -11.14
CA LEU A 28 -6.34 19.57 -9.88
C LEU A 28 -6.50 20.88 -9.11
N THR A 29 -7.66 21.06 -8.50
CA THR A 29 -7.87 22.06 -7.44
C THR A 29 -6.94 21.75 -6.27
N ALA A 30 -6.66 22.76 -5.44
CA ALA A 30 -5.87 22.56 -4.23
C ALA A 30 -6.50 21.53 -3.28
N LEU A 31 -7.84 21.45 -3.25
CA LEU A 31 -8.58 20.49 -2.44
C LEU A 31 -8.39 19.06 -2.96
N GLU A 32 -8.63 18.82 -4.25
CA GLU A 32 -8.45 17.49 -4.87
C GLU A 32 -7.01 16.98 -4.70
N PHE A 33 -6.02 17.87 -4.81
CA PHE A 33 -4.63 17.52 -4.58
C PHE A 33 -4.38 17.05 -3.13
N GLN A 34 -4.94 17.75 -2.13
CA GLN A 34 -4.78 17.38 -0.73
C GLN A 34 -5.55 16.11 -0.36
N GLU A 35 -6.73 15.90 -0.95
CA GLU A 35 -7.50 14.67 -0.78
C GLU A 35 -6.71 13.45 -1.29
N LEU A 36 -6.08 13.56 -2.47
CA LEU A 36 -5.22 12.50 -3.00
C LEU A 36 -4.00 12.23 -2.13
N ALA A 37 -3.42 13.25 -1.51
CA ALA A 37 -2.31 13.09 -0.57
C ALA A 37 -2.70 12.37 0.74
N SER A 38 -4.01 12.30 1.06
CA SER A 38 -4.54 11.65 2.25
C SER A 38 -4.96 10.18 2.03
N VAL A 39 -4.77 9.65 0.82
CA VAL A 39 -5.16 8.27 0.50
C VAL A 39 -4.33 7.29 1.34
N PRO A 40 -4.96 6.33 2.05
CA PRO A 40 -4.23 5.34 2.81
C PRO A 40 -3.32 4.49 1.90
N ALA A 41 -2.07 4.26 2.29
CA ALA A 41 -1.13 3.41 1.54
C ALA A 41 -1.69 2.01 1.21
N ALA A 42 -2.51 1.44 2.11
CA ALA A 42 -3.19 0.17 1.87
C ALA A 42 -4.19 0.23 0.69
N VAL A 43 -4.85 1.39 0.48
CA VAL A 43 -5.76 1.63 -0.65
C VAL A 43 -4.95 1.77 -1.93
N GLU A 44 -3.84 2.51 -1.91
CA GLU A 44 -2.93 2.65 -3.06
C GLU A 44 -2.38 1.29 -3.51
N TRP A 45 -1.87 0.49 -2.58
CA TRP A 45 -1.42 -0.87 -2.83
C TRP A 45 -2.50 -1.71 -3.51
N PHE A 46 -3.72 -1.68 -2.97
CA PHE A 46 -4.81 -2.49 -3.50
C PHE A 46 -5.21 -2.01 -4.92
N ALA A 47 -5.15 -0.71 -5.18
CA ALA A 47 -5.40 -0.13 -6.50
C ALA A 47 -4.39 -0.64 -7.54
N ASN A 48 -3.13 -0.85 -7.15
CA ASN A 48 -2.02 -1.31 -8.00
C ASN A 48 -2.08 -2.81 -8.38
N ILE A 49 -3.00 -3.60 -7.81
CA ILE A 49 -3.17 -5.02 -8.18
C ILE A 49 -3.85 -5.13 -9.55
N ARG A 50 -3.06 -5.39 -10.59
CA ARG A 50 -3.51 -5.48 -12.00
C ARG A 50 -4.27 -6.76 -12.35
N ASN A 51 -3.89 -7.90 -11.77
CA ASN A 51 -4.55 -9.16 -12.10
C ASN A 51 -5.92 -9.21 -11.39
N PRO A 52 -7.05 -9.25 -12.12
CA PRO A 52 -8.39 -9.18 -11.52
C PRO A 52 -8.71 -10.39 -10.64
N ARG A 53 -8.13 -11.56 -10.93
CA ARG A 53 -8.30 -12.76 -10.10
C ARG A 53 -7.57 -12.60 -8.76
N THR A 54 -6.32 -12.14 -8.79
CA THR A 54 -5.55 -11.85 -7.58
C THR A 54 -6.23 -10.76 -6.76
N ARG A 55 -6.68 -9.68 -7.40
CA ARG A 55 -7.40 -8.58 -6.74
C ARG A 55 -8.64 -9.08 -6.02
N ARG A 56 -9.50 -9.86 -6.67
CA ARG A 56 -10.71 -10.43 -6.06
C ARG A 56 -10.39 -11.37 -4.89
N ALA A 57 -9.38 -12.22 -5.04
CA ALA A 57 -8.96 -13.14 -4.00
C ALA A 57 -8.43 -12.39 -2.77
N TYR A 58 -7.52 -11.43 -2.96
CA TYR A 58 -6.95 -10.63 -1.88
C TYR A 58 -8.01 -9.78 -1.20
N GLN A 59 -8.95 -9.19 -1.95
CA GLN A 59 -10.06 -8.46 -1.36
C GLN A 59 -10.90 -9.32 -0.41
N ALA A 60 -11.19 -10.57 -0.81
CA ALA A 60 -11.94 -11.51 0.03
C ALA A 60 -11.16 -11.93 1.26
N ASP A 61 -9.85 -12.14 1.12
CA ASP A 61 -8.97 -12.53 2.23
C ASP A 61 -8.78 -11.38 3.24
N LEU A 62 -8.63 -10.14 2.76
CA LEU A 62 -8.53 -8.96 3.62
C LEU A 62 -9.82 -8.68 4.36
N ARG A 63 -10.99 -8.82 3.71
CA ARG A 63 -12.28 -8.72 4.41
C ARG A 63 -12.41 -9.77 5.51
N ASP A 64 -12.02 -11.01 5.24
CA ASP A 64 -12.05 -12.10 6.21
C ASP A 64 -11.11 -11.81 7.41
N PHE A 65 -9.93 -11.23 7.17
CA PHE A 65 -9.02 -10.78 8.22
C PHE A 65 -9.56 -9.58 9.01
N CYS A 66 -10.04 -8.53 8.34
CA CYS A 66 -10.61 -7.35 8.99
C CYS A 66 -11.80 -7.72 9.89
N SER A 67 -12.68 -8.59 9.41
CA SER A 67 -13.80 -9.10 10.21
C SER A 67 -13.35 -9.92 11.42
N PHE A 68 -12.24 -10.66 11.32
CA PHE A 68 -11.68 -11.43 12.43
C PHE A 68 -11.09 -10.52 13.52
N VAL A 69 -10.32 -9.50 13.11
CA VAL A 69 -9.63 -8.59 14.05
C VAL A 69 -10.57 -7.47 14.56
N GLY A 70 -11.59 -7.11 13.80
CA GLY A 70 -12.48 -5.98 14.10
C GLY A 70 -12.00 -4.64 13.55
N LEU A 71 -11.27 -4.63 12.43
CA LEU A 71 -10.80 -3.40 11.78
C LEU A 71 -11.95 -2.72 11.03
N ALA A 72 -12.15 -1.42 11.24
CA ALA A 72 -13.19 -0.63 10.58
C ALA A 72 -12.67 0.15 9.34
N GLY A 73 -11.36 0.38 9.24
CA GLY A 73 -10.75 1.15 8.16
C GLY A 73 -9.36 0.69 7.73
N ALA A 74 -8.94 1.14 6.55
CA ALA A 74 -7.63 0.82 5.97
C ALA A 74 -6.45 1.42 6.76
N GLU A 75 -6.67 2.53 7.48
CA GLU A 75 -5.63 3.15 8.31
C GLU A 75 -5.24 2.27 9.52
N GLU A 76 -6.16 1.43 9.99
CA GLU A 76 -5.94 0.59 11.18
C GLU A 76 -4.98 -0.57 10.91
N PHE A 77 -4.62 -0.85 9.65
CA PHE A 77 -3.56 -1.83 9.36
C PHE A 77 -2.23 -1.48 10.02
N ARG A 78 -1.97 -0.20 10.33
CA ARG A 78 -0.73 0.26 11.01
C ARG A 78 -0.60 -0.27 12.44
N VAL A 79 -1.70 -0.61 13.12
CA VAL A 79 -1.66 -1.15 14.49
C VAL A 79 -1.70 -2.68 14.55
N VAL A 80 -1.82 -3.34 13.39
CA VAL A 80 -1.81 -4.79 13.30
C VAL A 80 -0.39 -5.33 13.49
N ASN A 81 -0.19 -6.06 14.60
CA ASN A 81 1.04 -6.81 14.86
C ASN A 81 0.91 -8.31 14.49
N ARG A 82 2.04 -9.03 14.59
CA ARG A 82 2.17 -10.48 14.31
C ARG A 82 1.19 -11.35 15.10
N ALA A 83 0.81 -10.97 16.32
CA ALA A 83 -0.09 -11.77 17.14
C ALA A 83 -1.48 -11.89 16.51
N HIS A 84 -2.00 -10.83 15.88
CA HIS A 84 -3.28 -10.89 15.16
C HIS A 84 -3.23 -11.87 13.98
N VAL A 85 -2.11 -11.88 13.22
CA VAL A 85 -1.91 -12.79 12.09
C VAL A 85 -1.84 -14.24 12.55
N LEU A 86 -1.15 -14.52 13.66
CA LEU A 86 -1.09 -15.87 14.24
C LEU A 86 -2.45 -16.35 14.74
N ALA A 87 -3.20 -15.48 15.42
CA ALA A 87 -4.54 -15.80 15.90
C ALA A 87 -5.49 -16.09 14.73
N TRP A 88 -5.42 -15.29 13.66
CA TRP A 88 -6.21 -15.53 12.46
C TRP A 88 -5.83 -16.84 11.79
N ARG A 89 -4.54 -17.14 11.64
CA ARG A 89 -4.07 -18.40 11.09
C ARG A 89 -4.63 -19.60 11.87
N ALA A 90 -4.57 -19.56 13.20
CA ALA A 90 -5.15 -20.61 14.04
C ALA A 90 -6.66 -20.75 13.79
N GLN A 91 -7.40 -19.65 13.62
CA GLN A 91 -8.81 -19.69 13.25
C GLN A 91 -9.04 -20.32 11.87
N LEU A 92 -8.18 -20.05 10.87
CA LEU A 92 -8.28 -20.66 9.55
C LEU A 92 -8.04 -22.18 9.59
N GLU A 93 -7.13 -22.64 10.45
CA GLU A 93 -6.87 -24.06 10.72
C GLU A 93 -8.08 -24.72 11.40
N LEU A 94 -8.71 -24.06 12.39
CA LEU A 94 -9.96 -24.52 13.02
C LEU A 94 -11.14 -24.60 12.04
N ARG A 95 -11.18 -23.73 11.03
CA ARG A 95 -12.16 -23.77 9.94
C ARG A 95 -11.89 -24.89 8.92
N ALA A 96 -10.86 -25.71 9.15
CA ALA A 96 -10.45 -26.81 8.28
C ALA A 96 -10.23 -26.41 6.82
N LEU A 97 -9.74 -25.19 6.57
CA LEU A 97 -9.42 -24.73 5.23
C LEU A 97 -8.21 -25.50 4.67
N SER A 98 -8.21 -25.74 3.36
CA SER A 98 -7.06 -26.37 2.70
C SER A 98 -5.79 -25.55 2.88
N GLY A 99 -4.65 -26.22 3.01
CA GLY A 99 -3.36 -25.55 3.15
C GLY A 99 -3.02 -24.59 1.99
N ALA A 100 -3.53 -24.85 0.78
CA ALA A 100 -3.42 -23.93 -0.35
C ALA A 100 -4.21 -22.63 -0.11
N THR A 101 -5.41 -22.73 0.49
CA THR A 101 -6.24 -21.57 0.82
C THR A 101 -5.61 -20.74 1.94
N ILE A 102 -5.11 -21.38 3.00
CA ILE A 102 -4.43 -20.70 4.10
C ILE A 102 -3.19 -19.95 3.58
N ARG A 103 -2.36 -20.59 2.76
CA ARG A 103 -1.19 -19.93 2.16
C ARG A 103 -1.55 -18.71 1.31
N ARG A 104 -2.61 -18.80 0.48
CA ARG A 104 -3.09 -17.65 -0.31
C ARG A 104 -3.54 -16.50 0.58
N LYS A 105 -4.30 -16.79 1.64
CA LYS A 105 -4.76 -15.83 2.64
C LYS A 105 -3.60 -15.10 3.33
N LEU A 106 -2.59 -15.86 3.75
CA LEU A 106 -1.38 -15.28 4.36
C LEU A 106 -0.53 -14.49 3.36
N ALA A 107 -0.47 -14.92 2.09
CA ALA A 107 0.23 -14.18 1.04
C ALA A 107 -0.41 -12.80 0.76
N ALA A 108 -1.74 -12.68 0.88
CA ALA A 108 -2.42 -11.40 0.77
C ALA A 108 -1.97 -10.42 1.87
N LEU A 109 -1.87 -10.88 3.12
CA LEU A 109 -1.37 -10.05 4.23
C LEU A 109 0.11 -9.72 4.09
N ALA A 110 0.95 -10.72 3.74
CA ALA A 110 2.38 -10.49 3.53
C ALA A 110 2.61 -9.41 2.46
N SER A 111 1.96 -9.54 1.30
CA SER A 111 2.08 -8.56 0.21
C SER A 111 1.63 -7.15 0.60
N LEU A 112 0.59 -7.02 1.43
CA LEU A 112 0.15 -5.73 1.96
C LEU A 112 1.19 -5.16 2.93
N PHE A 113 1.62 -5.94 3.92
CA PHE A 113 2.55 -5.45 4.95
C PHE A 113 3.93 -5.14 4.39
N ASP A 114 4.43 -5.90 3.42
CA ASP A 114 5.67 -5.58 2.71
C ASP A 114 5.57 -4.18 2.08
N TYR A 115 4.46 -3.89 1.38
CA TYR A 115 4.23 -2.56 0.80
C TYR A 115 4.10 -1.47 1.87
N LEU A 116 3.38 -1.73 2.97
CA LEU A 116 3.22 -0.74 4.05
C LEU A 116 4.55 -0.43 4.75
N LEU A 117 5.47 -1.39 4.84
CA LEU A 117 6.81 -1.16 5.39
C LEU A 117 7.66 -0.30 4.45
N ASP A 118 7.60 -0.55 3.15
CA ASP A 118 8.36 0.21 2.15
C ASP A 118 7.87 1.66 1.99
N ASN A 119 6.59 1.94 2.29
CA ASN A 119 5.96 3.26 2.13
C ASN A 119 5.71 4.02 3.44
N ASN A 120 6.10 3.45 4.60
CA ASN A 120 6.04 4.10 5.92
C ASN A 120 7.44 4.40 6.51
N ALA A 121 8.49 4.48 5.68
CA ALA A 121 9.81 4.96 6.10
C ALA A 121 9.89 6.50 6.11
#